data_AF-A0A5C7RTK0-F1
#
_entry.id   AF-A0A5C7RTK0-F1
#
_cell.length_a   1.000
_cell.length_b   1.000
_cell.length_c   1.000
_cell.angle_alpha   90.00
_cell.angle_beta   90.00
_cell.angle_gamma   90.00
#
_symmetry.space_group_name_H-M   'P 1'
#
loop_
_entity.id
_entity.type
_entity.pdbx_description
1 polymer ?
#
loop_
_entity_poly.entity_id
_entity_poly.type
_entity_poly.pdbx_seq_one_letter_code
_entity_poly.pdbx_strand_id
1 'polypeptide(L)'
;MAPAVRVAVKLCIAVAAMPASIVAAHLIDLHEVVEIICGVVFAVALASAILYMLDLRQALLEIERPSLVLRTFRVLIAFPQALLGLVALGSGLAIIAWVLYNSFVERLPEYTGGFMTFGVSSLMVLFGFGLLRDAFSRSYRPGERPPIS
;
A
#
# COMPACT_ATOMS: atom_id res chain seq x y z
N MET A 1 -16.79 0.55 -20.93
CA MET A 1 -15.97 1.34 -19.97
C MET A 1 -14.56 0.78 -20.00
N ALA A 2 -13.53 1.58 -20.26
CA ALA A 2 -12.14 1.09 -20.27
C ALA A 2 -11.75 0.53 -18.88
N PRO A 3 -10.89 -0.50 -18.80
CA PRO A 3 -10.52 -1.15 -17.53
C PRO A 3 -10.00 -0.15 -16.49
N ALA A 4 -9.18 0.82 -16.91
CA ALA A 4 -8.69 1.90 -16.06
C ALA A 4 -9.80 2.74 -15.41
N VAL A 5 -10.90 3.00 -16.13
CA VAL A 5 -12.02 3.80 -15.61
C VAL A 5 -12.78 3.02 -14.53
N ARG A 6 -12.95 1.70 -14.70
CA ARG A 6 -13.59 0.84 -13.70
C ARG A 6 -12.77 0.82 -12.40
N VAL A 7 -11.44 0.71 -12.50
CA VAL A 7 -10.55 0.73 -11.33
C VAL A 7 -10.55 2.11 -10.66
N ALA A 8 -10.51 3.19 -11.44
CA ALA A 8 -10.58 4.55 -10.90
C ALA A 8 -11.88 4.79 -10.11
N VAL A 9 -13.03 4.32 -10.61
CA VAL A 9 -14.31 4.41 -9.89
C VAL A 9 -14.25 3.65 -8.56
N LYS A 10 -13.70 2.43 -8.55
CA LYS A 10 -13.55 1.64 -7.32
C LYS A 10 -12.64 2.33 -6.30
N LEU A 11 -11.54 2.92 -6.77
CA LEU A 11 -10.64 3.73 -5.94
C LEU A 11 -11.39 4.92 -5.33
N CYS A 12 -12.15 5.67 -6.13
CA CYS A 12 -12.94 6.79 -5.63
C CYS A 12 -13.96 6.36 -4.56
N ILE A 13 -14.64 5.22 -4.76
CA ILE A 13 -15.57 4.67 -3.77
C ILE A 13 -14.85 4.33 -2.48
N ALA A 14 -13.70 3.65 -2.56
CA ALA A 14 -12.92 3.29 -1.38
C ALA A 14 -12.42 4.52 -0.62
N VAL A 15 -11.91 5.54 -1.33
CA VAL A 15 -11.46 6.80 -0.75
C VAL A 15 -12.64 7.58 -0.12
N ALA A 16 -13.81 7.57 -0.74
CA ALA A 16 -15.01 8.23 -0.19
C ALA A 16 -15.60 7.50 1.02
N ALA A 17 -15.45 6.17 1.09
CA ALA A 17 -15.92 5.36 2.22
C ALA A 17 -15.16 5.68 3.52
N MET A 18 -13.90 6.11 3.44
CA MET A 18 -13.10 6.50 4.62
C MET A 18 -13.72 7.66 5.41
N PRO A 19 -13.88 8.88 4.86
CA PRO A 19 -14.49 9.98 5.60
C PRO A 19 -15.96 9.70 5.94
N ALA A 20 -16.69 8.97 5.08
CA ALA A 20 -18.07 8.58 5.38
C ALA A 20 -18.16 7.71 6.63
N SER A 21 -17.21 6.77 6.83
CA SER A 21 -17.17 5.94 8.03
C SER A 21 -16.86 6.74 9.30
N ILE A 22 -15.97 7.73 9.22
CA ILE A 22 -15.65 8.62 10.34
C ILE A 22 -16.86 9.48 10.71
N VAL A 23 -17.51 10.08 9.72
CA VAL A 23 -18.71 10.90 9.93
C VAL A 23 -19.84 10.04 10.50
N ALA A 24 -20.04 8.82 10.00
CA ALA A 24 -21.04 7.90 10.52
C ALA A 24 -20.80 7.52 11.99
N ALA A 25 -19.53 7.30 12.38
CA ALA A 25 -19.16 7.02 13.77
C ALA A 25 -19.55 8.19 14.71
N HIS A 26 -19.46 9.44 14.25
CA HIS A 26 -19.80 10.61 15.05
C HIS A 26 -21.29 10.96 15.09
N LEU A 27 -22.08 10.51 14.11
CA LEU A 27 -23.50 10.86 14.00
C LEU A 27 -24.44 9.88 14.72
N ILE A 28 -23.96 8.69 15.06
CA ILE A 28 -24.80 7.63 15.62
C ILE A 28 -24.44 7.45 17.11
N ASP A 29 -25.36 7.83 17.99
CA ASP A 29 -25.24 7.75 19.46
C ASP A 29 -25.18 6.32 20.06
N LEU A 30 -24.99 5.28 19.23
CA LEU A 30 -24.69 3.93 19.70
C LEU A 30 -23.17 3.75 19.80
N HIS A 31 -22.61 4.24 20.91
CA HIS A 31 -21.18 4.54 21.04
C HIS A 31 -20.22 3.36 20.75
N GLU A 32 -20.44 2.14 21.27
CA GLU A 32 -19.41 1.08 21.13
C GLU A 32 -19.49 0.28 19.82
N VAL A 33 -20.66 -0.27 19.48
CA VAL A 33 -20.77 -1.20 18.34
C VAL A 33 -20.59 -0.48 17.01
N VAL A 34 -21.09 0.75 16.90
CA VAL A 34 -21.01 1.53 15.67
C VAL A 34 -19.60 2.02 15.41
N GLU A 35 -18.86 2.40 16.46
CA GLU A 35 -17.46 2.79 16.34
C GLU A 35 -16.61 1.62 15.83
N ILE A 36 -16.81 0.40 16.36
CA ILE A 36 -16.13 -0.80 15.89
C ILE A 36 -16.45 -1.06 14.41
N ILE A 37 -17.73 -1.03 14.02
CA ILE A 37 -18.15 -1.27 12.64
C ILE A 37 -17.53 -0.21 11.71
N CYS A 38 -17.57 1.06 12.08
CA CYS A 38 -16.99 2.14 11.30
C CYS A 38 -15.47 2.00 11.19
N GLY A 39 -14.79 1.59 12.26
CA GLY A 39 -13.35 1.28 12.25
C GLY A 39 -13.01 0.14 11.28
N VAL A 40 -13.80 -0.93 11.26
CA VAL A 40 -13.64 -2.04 10.31
C VAL A 40 -13.87 -1.57 8.88
N VAL A 41 -14.94 -0.81 8.62
CA VAL A 41 -15.23 -0.24 7.30
C VAL A 41 -14.09 0.65 6.83
N PHE A 42 -13.56 1.50 7.71
CA PHE A 42 -12.41 2.35 7.43
C PHE A 42 -11.17 1.52 7.04
N ALA A 43 -10.84 0.50 7.83
CA ALA A 43 -9.68 -0.36 7.58
C ALA A 43 -9.81 -1.12 6.25
N VAL A 44 -10.99 -1.67 5.94
CA VAL A 44 -11.26 -2.35 4.67
C VAL A 44 -11.22 -1.37 3.50
N ALA A 45 -11.76 -0.16 3.67
CA ALA A 45 -11.71 0.89 2.66
C ALA A 45 -10.27 1.32 2.38
N LEU A 46 -9.43 1.42 3.42
CA LEU A 46 -7.99 1.71 3.29
C LEU A 46 -7.23 0.63 2.56
N ALA A 47 -7.39 -0.63 2.97
CA ALA A 47 -6.76 -1.75 2.28
C ALA A 47 -7.20 -1.79 0.80
N SER A 48 -8.50 -1.61 0.54
CA SER A 48 -9.05 -1.58 -0.82
C SER A 48 -8.52 -0.40 -1.65
N ALA A 49 -8.41 0.79 -1.06
CA ALA A 49 -7.88 1.97 -1.74
C ALA A 49 -6.41 1.76 -2.15
N ILE A 50 -5.60 1.15 -1.27
CA ILE A 50 -4.20 0.80 -1.59
C ILE A 50 -4.18 -0.17 -2.78
N LEU A 51 -4.96 -1.25 -2.74
CA LEU A 51 -5.02 -2.23 -3.83
C LEU A 51 -5.48 -1.62 -5.15
N TYR A 52 -6.57 -0.84 -5.13
CA TYR A 52 -7.07 -0.18 -6.34
C TYR A 52 -6.12 0.88 -6.88
N MET A 53 -5.30 1.50 -6.02
CA MET A 53 -4.25 2.40 -6.47
C MET A 53 -3.14 1.65 -7.23
N LEU A 54 -2.77 0.45 -6.78
CA LEU A 54 -1.83 -0.44 -7.49
C LEU A 54 -2.41 -0.90 -8.84
N ASP A 55 -3.67 -1.36 -8.85
CA ASP A 55 -4.36 -1.76 -10.08
C ASP A 55 -4.48 -0.59 -11.06
N LEU A 56 -4.74 0.63 -10.56
CA LEU A 56 -4.85 1.82 -11.39
C LEU A 56 -3.51 2.16 -12.03
N ARG A 57 -2.41 2.03 -11.27
CA ARG A 57 -1.06 2.19 -11.80
C ARG A 57 -0.77 1.19 -12.92
N GLN A 58 -1.09 -0.09 -12.71
CA GLN A 58 -0.91 -1.13 -13.74
C GLN A 58 -1.73 -0.83 -15.00
N ALA A 59 -3.02 -0.50 -14.85
CA ALA A 59 -3.88 -0.13 -15.97
C ALA A 59 -3.37 1.12 -16.71
N LEU A 60 -2.74 2.06 -16.00
CA LEU A 60 -2.12 3.22 -16.62
C LEU A 60 -0.85 2.85 -17.38
N LEU A 61 -0.06 1.87 -16.95
CA LEU A 61 1.18 1.44 -17.59
C LEU A 61 0.93 0.67 -18.90
N GLU A 62 -0.20 -0.03 -19.03
CA GLU A 62 -0.61 -0.76 -20.24
C GLU A 62 -0.89 0.14 -21.45
N ILE A 63 -1.05 1.46 -21.24
CA ILE A 63 -1.32 2.42 -22.31
C ILE A 63 -0.02 2.72 -23.08
N GLU A 64 0.03 2.28 -24.35
CA GLU A 64 1.21 2.35 -25.24
C GLU A 64 1.68 3.78 -25.58
N ARG A 65 0.76 4.75 -25.66
CA ARG A 65 1.08 6.16 -25.95
C ARG A 65 0.48 7.08 -24.90
N PRO A 66 1.11 7.23 -23.73
CA PRO A 66 0.60 8.11 -22.69
C PRO A 66 0.72 9.57 -23.12
N SER A 67 -0.35 10.35 -22.93
CA SER A 67 -0.29 11.81 -23.01
C SER A 67 0.58 12.38 -21.86
N LEU A 68 1.05 13.62 -22.00
CA LEU A 68 1.82 14.31 -20.94
C LEU A 68 1.10 14.27 -19.58
N VAL A 69 -0.21 14.48 -19.59
CA VAL A 69 -1.06 14.43 -18.40
C VAL A 69 -1.02 13.04 -17.75
N LEU A 70 -1.15 11.97 -18.55
CA LEU A 70 -1.08 10.60 -18.05
C LEU A 70 0.30 10.26 -17.46
N ARG A 71 1.37 10.82 -18.05
CA ARG A 71 2.73 10.63 -17.55
C ARG A 71 2.92 11.27 -16.17
N THR A 72 2.37 12.47 -15.95
CA THR A 72 2.39 13.12 -14.63
C THR A 72 1.59 12.31 -13.61
N PHE A 73 0.39 11.82 -13.98
CA PHE A 73 -0.42 10.97 -13.12
C PHE A 73 0.30 9.66 -12.71
N ARG A 74 1.04 9.03 -13.64
CA ARG A 74 1.85 7.84 -13.32
C ARG A 74 2.88 8.13 -12.23
N VAL A 75 3.54 9.29 -12.26
CA VAL A 75 4.52 9.69 -11.23
C VAL A 75 3.82 10.02 -9.91
N LEU A 76 2.71 10.76 -9.98
CA LEU A 76 1.94 11.16 -8.80
C LEU A 76 1.44 9.95 -8.01
N ILE A 77 0.98 8.89 -8.71
CA ILE A 77 0.50 7.64 -8.09
C ILE A 77 1.66 6.78 -7.58
N ALA A 78 2.83 6.84 -8.22
CA ALA A 78 4.01 6.10 -7.78
C ALA A 78 4.58 6.64 -6.44
N PHE A 79 4.40 7.92 -6.14
CA PHE A 79 4.91 8.53 -4.89
C PHE A 79 4.32 7.92 -3.61
N PRO A 80 2.99 7.89 -3.39
CA PRO A 80 2.41 7.27 -2.20
C PRO A 80 2.71 5.77 -2.12
N GLN A 81 2.84 5.08 -3.27
CA GLN A 81 3.27 3.68 -3.30
C GLN A 81 4.72 3.51 -2.81
N ALA A 82 5.64 4.36 -3.26
CA ALA A 82 7.02 4.34 -2.81
C ALA A 82 7.13 4.66 -1.31
N LEU A 83 6.35 5.62 -0.83
CA LEU A 83 6.29 5.97 0.59
C LEU A 83 5.78 4.79 1.43
N LEU A 84 4.70 4.13 1.00
CA LEU A 84 4.16 2.95 1.67
C LEU A 84 5.20 1.81 1.71
N GLY A 85 5.87 1.57 0.58
CA GLY A 85 6.94 0.57 0.49
C GLY A 85 8.10 0.87 1.43
N LEU A 86 8.52 2.14 1.50
CA LEU A 86 9.60 2.59 2.38
C LEU A 86 9.23 2.45 3.87
N VAL A 87 8.02 2.84 4.26
CA VAL A 87 7.53 2.70 5.64
C VAL A 87 7.45 1.22 6.02
N ALA A 88 6.87 0.37 5.16
CA ALA A 88 6.78 -1.07 5.41
C ALA A 88 8.17 -1.72 5.53
N LEU A 89 9.10 -1.34 4.65
CA LEU A 89 10.47 -1.84 4.68
C LEU A 89 11.20 -1.42 5.97
N GLY A 90 11.15 -0.12 6.30
CA GLY A 90 11.83 0.43 7.46
C GLY A 90 11.27 -0.11 8.78
N SER A 91 9.94 -0.15 8.91
CA SER A 91 9.31 -0.73 10.11
C SER A 91 9.55 -2.23 10.22
N GLY A 92 9.56 -2.97 9.10
CA GLY A 92 9.89 -4.40 9.11
C GLY A 92 11.31 -4.67 9.59
N LEU A 93 12.29 -3.92 9.08
CA LEU A 93 13.69 -4.02 9.52
C LEU A 93 13.86 -3.63 11.00
N ALA A 94 13.16 -2.59 11.45
CA ALA A 94 13.18 -2.17 12.85
C ALA A 94 12.63 -3.26 13.78
N ILE A 95 11.53 -3.92 13.41
CA ILE A 95 10.96 -5.04 14.18
C ILE A 95 11.92 -6.23 14.19
N ILE A 96 12.54 -6.57 13.05
CA ILE A 96 13.55 -7.64 12.99
C ILE A 96 14.71 -7.34 13.94
N ALA A 97 15.28 -6.13 13.88
CA ALA A 97 16.37 -5.71 14.76
C ALA A 97 15.96 -5.76 16.24
N TRP A 98 14.75 -5.31 16.56
CA TRP A 98 14.18 -5.37 17.90
C TRP A 98 14.03 -6.81 18.42
N VAL A 99 13.49 -7.70 17.59
CA VAL A 99 13.33 -9.13 17.93
C VAL A 99 14.68 -9.80 18.14
N LEU A 100 15.66 -9.54 17.27
CA LEU A 100 17.01 -10.09 17.40
C LEU A 100 17.70 -9.58 18.67
N TYR A 101 17.61 -8.28 18.96
CA TYR A 101 18.15 -7.70 20.19
C TYR A 101 17.57 -8.37 21.43
N ASN A 102 16.24 -8.50 21.49
CA ASN A 102 15.56 -9.12 22.64
C ASN A 102 15.81 -10.62 22.78
N SER A 103 16.15 -11.29 21.68
CA SER A 103 16.40 -12.74 21.66
C SER A 103 17.84 -13.11 22.02
N PHE A 104 18.81 -12.25 21.67
CA PHE A 104 20.24 -12.58 21.79
C PHE A 104 21.02 -11.71 22.79
N VAL A 105 20.54 -10.51 23.11
CA VAL A 105 21.26 -9.56 23.97
C VAL A 105 20.59 -9.45 25.34
N GLU A 106 19.38 -8.90 25.38
CA GLU A 106 18.67 -8.64 26.63
C GLU A 106 17.17 -8.62 26.40
N ARG A 107 16.42 -9.42 27.17
CA ARG A 107 14.96 -9.49 27.06
C ARG A 107 14.33 -8.37 27.87
N LEU A 108 13.82 -7.35 27.18
CA LEU A 108 13.08 -6.25 27.80
C LEU A 108 11.70 -6.72 28.29
N PRO A 109 11.16 -6.12 29.37
CA PRO A 109 9.86 -6.51 29.93
C PRO A 109 8.68 -6.25 28.99
N GLU A 110 8.83 -5.31 28.06
CA GLU A 110 7.85 -4.96 27.03
C GLU A 110 7.82 -5.98 25.86
N TYR A 111 8.81 -6.87 25.79
CA TYR A 111 8.90 -7.86 24.73
C TYR A 111 7.97 -9.05 24.97
N THR A 112 6.76 -8.93 24.43
CA THR A 112 5.77 -10.01 24.33
C THR A 112 5.88 -10.82 23.03
N GLY A 113 6.80 -10.42 22.14
CA GLY A 113 7.01 -11.04 20.83
C GLY A 113 7.69 -12.41 20.90
N GLY A 114 7.52 -13.19 19.83
CA GLY A 114 8.17 -14.48 19.64
C GLY A 114 8.54 -14.70 18.18
N PHE A 115 8.87 -15.94 17.81
CA PHE A 115 9.23 -16.29 16.42
C PHE A 115 8.18 -15.86 15.37
N MET A 116 6.90 -15.78 15.75
CA MET A 116 5.85 -15.26 14.85
C MET A 116 6.06 -13.79 14.46
N THR A 117 6.53 -12.95 15.39
CA THR A 117 6.81 -11.52 15.13
C THR A 117 7.95 -11.36 14.12
N PHE A 118 8.91 -12.28 14.14
CA PHE A 118 9.98 -12.37 13.13
C PHE A 118 9.43 -12.75 11.75
N GLY A 119 8.49 -13.70 11.67
CA GLY A 119 7.85 -14.09 10.42
C GLY A 119 7.05 -12.94 9.78
N VAL A 120 6.20 -12.27 10.56
CA VAL A 120 5.39 -11.15 10.08
C VAL A 120 6.27 -9.99 9.61
N SER A 121 7.31 -9.64 10.36
CA SER A 121 8.24 -8.56 9.99
C SER A 121 9.03 -8.89 8.73
N SER A 122 9.46 -10.14 8.54
CA SER A 122 10.12 -10.59 7.31
C SER A 122 9.22 -10.45 6.07
N LEU A 123 7.94 -10.84 6.19
CA LEU A 123 6.96 -10.63 5.12
C LEU A 123 6.75 -9.15 4.83
N MET A 124 6.74 -8.30 5.87
CA MET A 124 6.59 -6.85 5.72
C MET A 124 7.79 -6.21 5.00
N VAL A 125 9.02 -6.68 5.28
CA VAL A 125 10.24 -6.30 4.56
C VAL A 125 10.14 -6.69 3.09
N LEU A 126 9.77 -7.94 2.78
CA LEU A 126 9.63 -8.41 1.41
C LEU A 126 8.56 -7.62 0.64
N PHE A 127 7.41 -7.38 1.27
CA PHE A 127 6.33 -6.58 0.71
C PHE A 127 6.77 -5.13 0.46
N GLY A 128 7.38 -4.49 1.45
CA GLY A 128 7.88 -3.12 1.34
C GLY A 128 8.92 -2.97 0.24
N PHE A 129 9.87 -3.90 0.16
CA PHE A 129 10.86 -3.95 -0.91
C PHE A 129 10.22 -4.15 -2.30
N GLY A 130 9.24 -5.05 -2.41
CA GLY A 130 8.48 -5.29 -3.64
C GLY A 130 7.77 -4.03 -4.13
N LEU A 131 7.09 -3.32 -3.24
CA LEU A 131 6.43 -2.05 -3.56
C LEU A 131 7.41 -0.97 -3.99
N LEU A 132 8.55 -0.85 -3.30
CA LEU A 132 9.57 0.14 -3.60
C LEU A 132 10.21 -0.14 -4.97
N ARG A 133 10.54 -1.41 -5.24
CA ARG A 133 11.06 -1.86 -6.53
C ARG A 133 10.04 -1.59 -7.63
N ASP A 134 8.78 -1.92 -7.42
CA ASP A 134 7.73 -1.69 -8.42
C ASP A 134 7.57 -0.19 -8.71
N ALA A 135 7.52 0.65 -7.68
CA ALA A 135 7.39 2.10 -7.81
C ALA A 135 8.53 2.74 -8.64
N PHE A 136 9.76 2.28 -8.44
CA PHE A 136 10.94 2.78 -9.16
C PHE A 136 11.22 2.05 -10.48
N SER A 137 10.63 0.88 -10.71
CA SER A 137 10.74 0.19 -11.99
C SER A 137 10.00 0.99 -13.05
N ARG A 138 10.77 1.83 -13.76
CA ARG A 138 10.34 2.40 -15.03
C ARG A 138 10.08 1.22 -15.95
N SER A 139 8.92 1.21 -16.60
CA SER A 139 8.57 0.36 -17.74
C SER A 139 9.80 -0.16 -18.50
N TYR A 140 10.36 -1.29 -18.08
CA TYR A 140 11.33 -2.02 -18.87
C TYR A 140 10.50 -2.96 -19.72
N ARG A 141 10.24 -2.55 -20.95
CA ARG A 141 9.62 -3.39 -21.97
C ARG A 141 10.73 -4.32 -22.48
N PRO A 142 10.77 -5.62 -22.12
CA PRO A 142 11.74 -6.54 -22.67
C PRO A 142 11.31 -6.81 -24.12
N GLY A 143 11.85 -6.06 -25.08
CA GLY A 143 11.44 -6.16 -26.48
C GLY A 143 11.88 -5.02 -27.39
N GLU A 144 12.21 -3.84 -26.86
CA GLU A 144 12.85 -2.78 -27.65
C GLU A 144 14.36 -3.02 -27.72
N ARG A 145 14.78 -3.95 -28.57
CA ARG A 145 16.13 -3.83 -29.15
C ARG A 145 16.13 -2.55 -29.98
N PRO A 146 17.08 -1.62 -29.80
CA PRO A 146 17.26 -0.57 -30.79
C PRO A 146 17.55 -1.24 -32.15
N PRO A 147 16.98 -0.75 -33.26
CA PRO A 147 17.41 -1.21 -34.57
C PRO A 147 18.91 -0.95 -34.65
N ILE A 148 19.66 -2.02 -34.86
CA ILE A 148 21.07 -1.95 -35.17
C ILE A 148 21.10 -1.32 -36.57
N SER A 149 21.37 -0.02 -36.64
CA SER A 149 21.75 0.67 -37.87
C SER A 149 23.23 0.49 -38.11
#